data_AF-A0AA43XHU8-F1
#
_entry.id   AF-A0AA43XHU8-F1
#
_cell.length_a   1.000
_cell.length_b   1.000
_cell.length_c   1.000
_cell.angle_alpha   90.00
_cell.angle_beta   90.00
_cell.angle_gamma   90.00
#
_symmetry.space_group_name_H-M   'P 1'
#
loop_
_entity.id
_entity.type
_entity.pdbx_description
1 polymer ?
#
loop_
_entity_poly.entity_id
_entity_poly.type
_entity_poly.pdbx_seq_one_letter_code
_entity_poly.pdbx_strand_id
1 'polypeptide(L)'
;MENNQSPVEIRERLLHTALLAFNEKGAKFTLEDISRTLNISKKTIYTVFSGKKELIEEMIDEGFREVKEEESYIVADTRLNTLEKIRKMVIVIPERYQAMDFRKFATLKESYPELYQRIEEQIEREWDLTIELLEKGMEEGVLRRFSIPVFKIMIEATMERLLERDEREGFEYMEALEEMMDIVIKGIETKGGEKEGKD
;
A
#
# COMPACT_ATOMS: atom_id res chain seq x y z
N MET A 1 -7.25 -34.50 -19.93
CA MET A 1 -6.02 -34.51 -19.12
C MET A 1 -6.33 -33.71 -17.87
N GLU A 2 -6.57 -34.38 -16.76
CA GLU A 2 -6.82 -33.72 -15.47
C GLU A 2 -5.52 -33.08 -15.01
N ASN A 3 -5.55 -31.76 -14.86
CA ASN A 3 -4.40 -30.95 -14.49
C ASN A 3 -4.18 -31.14 -12.98
N ASN A 4 -3.29 -32.05 -12.61
CA ASN A 4 -2.95 -32.35 -11.21
C ASN A 4 -2.02 -31.25 -10.66
N GLN A 5 -2.59 -30.09 -10.37
CA GLN A 5 -1.89 -28.95 -9.77
C GLN A 5 -1.84 -29.09 -8.25
N SER A 6 -0.76 -28.63 -7.63
CA SER A 6 -0.69 -28.62 -6.17
C SER A 6 -1.68 -27.61 -5.57
N PRO A 7 -2.21 -27.86 -4.35
CA PRO A 7 -3.10 -26.92 -3.66
C PRO A 7 -2.52 -25.50 -3.49
N VAL A 8 -1.19 -25.39 -3.40
CA VAL A 8 -0.50 -24.09 -3.28
C VAL A 8 -0.50 -23.33 -4.60
N GLU A 9 -0.16 -23.99 -5.72
CA GLU A 9 -0.16 -23.36 -7.04
C GLU A 9 -1.54 -22.87 -7.46
N ILE A 10 -2.61 -23.60 -7.10
CA ILE A 10 -3.96 -23.16 -7.43
C ILE A 10 -4.41 -21.96 -6.59
N ARG A 11 -4.00 -21.91 -5.31
CA ARG A 11 -4.28 -20.78 -4.41
C ARG A 11 -3.65 -19.49 -4.95
N GLU A 12 -2.37 -19.53 -5.30
CA GLU A 12 -1.64 -18.36 -5.84
C GLU A 12 -2.27 -17.84 -7.14
N ARG A 13 -2.64 -18.76 -8.05
CA ARG A 13 -3.32 -18.38 -9.30
C ARG A 13 -4.68 -17.75 -9.06
N LEU A 14 -5.43 -18.24 -8.07
CA LEU A 14 -6.72 -17.68 -7.68
C LEU A 14 -6.55 -16.27 -7.12
N LEU A 15 -5.61 -16.06 -6.21
CA LEU A 15 -5.33 -14.73 -5.63
C LEU A 15 -4.86 -13.74 -6.68
N HIS A 16 -3.90 -14.11 -7.51
CA HIS A 16 -3.44 -13.25 -8.61
C HIS A 16 -4.58 -12.89 -9.57
N THR A 17 -5.43 -13.86 -9.93
CA THR A 17 -6.58 -13.58 -10.81
C THR A 17 -7.64 -12.71 -10.11
N ALA A 18 -7.83 -12.91 -8.81
CA ALA A 18 -8.72 -12.08 -8.00
C ALA A 18 -8.25 -10.63 -7.96
N LEU A 19 -6.95 -10.42 -7.77
CA LEU A 19 -6.31 -9.10 -7.77
C LEU A 19 -6.56 -8.37 -9.10
N LEU A 20 -6.37 -9.05 -10.23
CA LEU A 20 -6.66 -8.49 -11.56
C LEU A 20 -8.16 -8.16 -11.74
N ALA A 21 -9.05 -9.06 -11.34
CA ALA A 21 -10.49 -8.85 -11.44
C ALA A 21 -10.96 -7.71 -10.52
N PHE A 22 -10.35 -7.58 -9.34
CA PHE A 22 -10.59 -6.49 -8.41
C PHE A 22 -10.07 -5.15 -8.95
N ASN A 23 -8.89 -5.14 -9.58
CA ASN A 23 -8.35 -3.95 -10.22
C ASN A 23 -9.27 -3.41 -11.33
N GLU A 24 -9.89 -4.32 -12.09
CA GLU A 24 -10.83 -3.94 -13.15
C GLU A 24 -12.19 -3.48 -12.60
N LYS A 25 -12.77 -4.23 -11.65
CA LYS A 25 -14.20 -4.09 -11.27
C LYS A 25 -14.44 -3.60 -9.85
N GLY A 26 -13.38 -3.37 -9.07
CA GLY A 26 -13.46 -3.17 -7.62
C GLY A 26 -14.21 -4.30 -6.93
N ALA A 27 -14.87 -3.99 -5.83
CA ALA A 27 -15.68 -4.91 -5.05
C ALA A 27 -16.88 -5.50 -5.83
N LYS A 28 -17.12 -5.14 -7.10
CA LYS A 28 -18.18 -5.74 -7.94
C LYS A 28 -17.73 -6.98 -8.72
N PHE A 29 -16.44 -7.34 -8.73
CA PHE A 29 -15.98 -8.57 -9.38
C PHE A 29 -16.71 -9.82 -8.83
N THR A 30 -16.74 -10.90 -9.59
CA THR A 30 -17.43 -12.13 -9.20
C THR A 30 -16.50 -13.34 -9.28
N LEU A 31 -16.84 -14.41 -8.56
CA LEU A 31 -16.12 -15.69 -8.72
C LEU A 31 -16.30 -16.29 -10.13
N GLU A 32 -17.33 -15.85 -10.86
CA GLU A 32 -17.51 -16.19 -12.28
C GLU A 32 -16.38 -15.60 -13.12
N ASP A 33 -16.02 -14.32 -12.89
CA ASP A 33 -14.93 -13.65 -13.59
C ASP A 33 -13.61 -14.43 -13.43
N ILE A 34 -13.31 -14.85 -12.20
CA ILE A 34 -12.11 -15.65 -11.89
C ILE A 34 -12.16 -17.01 -12.58
N SER A 35 -13.30 -17.71 -12.48
CA SER A 35 -13.45 -19.04 -13.07
C SER A 35 -13.30 -19.05 -14.59
N ARG A 36 -13.77 -17.99 -15.27
CA ARG A 36 -13.65 -17.81 -16.72
C ARG A 36 -12.21 -17.54 -17.12
N THR A 37 -11.53 -16.63 -16.42
CA THR A 37 -10.13 -16.29 -16.70
C THR A 37 -9.20 -17.50 -16.52
N LEU A 38 -9.44 -18.32 -15.51
CA LEU A 38 -8.62 -19.50 -15.22
C LEU A 38 -9.07 -20.78 -15.95
N ASN A 39 -10.22 -20.74 -16.64
CA ASN A 39 -10.88 -21.90 -17.24
C ASN A 39 -11.07 -23.07 -16.24
N ILE A 40 -11.60 -22.75 -15.05
CA ILE A 40 -11.90 -23.71 -13.97
C ILE A 40 -13.38 -23.62 -13.57
N SER A 41 -13.87 -24.58 -12.79
CA SER A 41 -15.21 -24.50 -12.21
C SER A 41 -15.19 -23.65 -10.92
N LYS A 42 -16.32 -23.00 -10.59
CA LYS A 42 -16.49 -22.38 -9.26
C LYS A 42 -16.27 -23.36 -8.11
N LYS A 43 -16.62 -24.64 -8.31
CA LYS A 43 -16.35 -25.70 -7.34
C LYS A 43 -14.86 -25.80 -6.98
N THR A 44 -13.98 -25.52 -7.93
CA THR A 44 -12.52 -25.50 -7.73
C THR A 44 -12.08 -24.28 -6.91
N ILE A 45 -12.75 -23.15 -7.05
CA ILE A 45 -12.50 -21.99 -6.19
C ILE A 45 -12.92 -22.33 -4.75
N TYR A 46 -14.10 -22.96 -4.60
CA TYR A 46 -14.66 -23.35 -3.30
C TYR A 46 -13.87 -24.43 -2.55
N THR A 47 -12.95 -25.14 -3.20
CA THR A 47 -12.03 -26.06 -2.51
C THR A 47 -10.89 -25.33 -1.80
N VAL A 48 -10.66 -24.06 -2.13
CA VAL A 48 -9.57 -23.24 -1.58
C VAL A 48 -10.13 -22.11 -0.71
N PHE A 49 -11.18 -21.43 -1.17
CA PHE A 49 -11.81 -20.31 -0.48
C PHE A 49 -13.30 -20.57 -0.28
N SER A 50 -13.80 -20.38 0.93
CA SER A 50 -15.23 -20.46 1.28
C SER A 50 -16.10 -19.46 0.52
N GLY A 51 -15.52 -18.36 0.04
CA GLY A 51 -16.21 -17.42 -0.83
C GLY A 51 -15.36 -16.21 -1.23
N LYS A 52 -16.02 -15.26 -1.90
CA LYS A 52 -15.41 -14.02 -2.39
C LYS A 52 -14.84 -13.15 -1.26
N LYS A 53 -15.49 -13.12 -0.09
CA LYS A 53 -15.03 -12.32 1.05
C LYS A 53 -13.66 -12.80 1.53
N GLU A 54 -13.51 -14.10 1.79
CA GLU A 54 -12.22 -14.69 2.21
C GLU A 54 -11.11 -14.47 1.17
N LEU A 55 -11.46 -14.55 -0.11
CA LEU A 55 -10.53 -14.25 -1.19
C LEU A 55 -10.04 -12.79 -1.17
N ILE A 56 -10.93 -11.83 -0.85
CA ILE A 56 -10.56 -10.41 -0.70
C ILE A 56 -9.73 -10.21 0.58
N GLU A 57 -10.13 -10.84 1.69
CA GLU A 57 -9.39 -10.80 2.95
C GLU A 57 -7.94 -11.26 2.75
N GLU A 58 -7.76 -12.40 2.09
CA GLU A 58 -6.44 -12.96 1.82
C GLU A 58 -5.62 -12.07 0.87
N MET A 59 -6.26 -11.49 -0.16
CA MET A 59 -5.59 -10.53 -1.05
C MET A 59 -5.09 -9.28 -0.30
N ILE A 60 -5.85 -8.81 0.70
CA ILE A 60 -5.42 -7.69 1.55
C ILE A 60 -4.27 -8.13 2.47
N ASP A 61 -4.39 -9.31 3.08
CA ASP A 61 -3.40 -9.84 4.02
C ASP A 61 -2.06 -10.15 3.33
N GLU A 62 -2.08 -10.65 2.09
CA GLU A 62 -0.88 -10.80 1.25
C GLU A 62 -0.23 -9.46 0.95
N GLY A 63 -1.02 -8.46 0.55
CA GLY A 63 -0.50 -7.11 0.27
C GLY A 63 0.22 -6.50 1.48
N PHE A 64 -0.38 -6.58 2.66
CA PHE A 64 0.27 -6.09 3.89
C PHE A 64 1.50 -6.90 4.30
N ARG A 65 1.51 -8.21 4.05
CA ARG A 65 2.70 -9.05 4.29
C ARG A 65 3.85 -8.64 3.38
N GLU A 66 3.57 -8.43 2.10
CA GLU A 66 4.58 -7.95 1.13
C GLU A 66 5.08 -6.55 1.51
N VAL A 67 4.20 -5.65 2.01
CA VAL A 67 4.63 -4.36 2.58
C VAL A 67 5.65 -4.58 3.70
N LYS A 68 5.35 -5.42 4.71
CA LYS A 68 6.29 -5.67 5.82
C LYS A 68 7.63 -6.23 5.39
N GLU A 69 7.64 -7.06 4.35
CA GLU A 69 8.88 -7.57 3.75
C GLU A 69 9.69 -6.44 3.11
N GLU A 70 9.06 -5.59 2.30
CA GLU A 70 9.68 -4.41 1.69
C GLU A 70 10.20 -3.41 2.73
N GLU A 71 9.42 -3.13 3.78
CA GLU A 71 9.85 -2.27 4.89
C GLU A 71 11.15 -2.79 5.54
N SER A 72 11.22 -4.10 5.77
CA SER A 72 12.40 -4.77 6.34
C SER A 72 13.62 -4.63 5.43
N TYR A 73 13.45 -4.77 4.11
CA TYR A 73 14.52 -4.54 3.15
C TYR A 73 14.99 -3.08 3.12
N ILE A 74 14.07 -2.11 3.17
CA ILE A 74 14.39 -0.67 3.21
C ILE A 74 15.21 -0.33 4.45
N VAL A 75 14.80 -0.83 5.63
CA VAL A 75 15.52 -0.59 6.88
C VAL A 75 16.91 -1.20 6.85
N ALA A 76 17.05 -2.42 6.33
CA ALA A 76 18.32 -3.14 6.24
C ALA A 76 19.28 -2.59 5.16
N ASP A 77 18.80 -1.85 4.16
CA ASP A 77 19.65 -1.35 3.08
C ASP A 77 20.61 -0.26 3.59
N THR A 78 21.90 -0.57 3.59
CA THR A 78 22.98 0.34 4.04
C THR A 78 23.37 1.37 2.98
N ARG A 79 22.87 1.24 1.75
CA ARG A 79 23.11 2.19 0.66
C ARG A 79 22.19 3.40 0.74
N LEU A 80 21.06 3.26 1.44
CA LEU A 80 20.09 4.32 1.63
C LEU A 80 20.43 5.15 2.87
N ASN A 81 20.41 6.47 2.72
CA ASN A 81 20.45 7.39 3.85
C ASN A 81 19.07 7.45 4.57
N THR A 82 19.02 8.06 5.75
CA THR A 82 17.81 8.13 6.59
C THR A 82 16.63 8.78 5.85
N LEU A 83 16.88 9.83 5.08
CA LEU A 83 15.87 10.54 4.32
C LEU A 83 15.30 9.68 3.17
N GLU A 84 16.15 8.97 2.45
CA GLU A 84 15.75 8.02 1.42
C GLU A 84 14.92 6.87 1.99
N LYS A 85 15.27 6.39 3.19
CA LYS A 85 14.49 5.37 3.91
C LYS A 85 13.11 5.89 4.29
N ILE A 86 13.01 7.09 4.86
CA ILE A 86 11.71 7.72 5.20
C ILE A 86 10.84 7.85 3.96
N ARG A 87 11.38 8.37 2.85
CA ARG A 87 10.62 8.55 1.61
C ARG A 87 10.06 7.21 1.13
N LYS A 88 10.89 6.17 1.10
CA LYS A 88 10.48 4.82 0.68
C LYS A 88 9.49 4.16 1.63
N MET A 89 9.61 4.40 2.93
CA MET A 89 8.74 3.82 3.94
C MET A 89 7.30 4.31 3.83
N VAL A 90 7.08 5.61 3.60
CA VAL A 90 5.72 6.17 3.57
C VAL A 90 4.97 5.81 2.28
N ILE A 91 5.66 5.60 1.16
CA ILE A 91 5.04 5.26 -0.14
C ILE A 91 5.21 3.78 -0.52
N VAL A 92 5.61 2.94 0.43
CA VAL A 92 5.88 1.52 0.15
C VAL A 92 4.61 0.85 -0.38
N ILE A 93 4.69 0.33 -1.60
CA ILE A 93 3.62 -0.42 -2.25
C ILE A 93 4.25 -1.64 -2.92
N PRO A 94 3.75 -2.86 -2.65
CA PRO A 94 4.31 -4.06 -3.23
C PRO A 94 4.19 -4.07 -4.76
N GLU A 95 5.16 -4.67 -5.43
CA GLU A 95 5.26 -4.67 -6.90
C GLU A 95 3.97 -5.13 -7.59
N ARG A 96 3.32 -6.18 -7.06
CA ARG A 96 2.05 -6.72 -7.59
C ARG A 96 0.90 -5.71 -7.55
N TYR A 97 0.97 -4.72 -6.67
CA TYR A 97 -0.08 -3.73 -6.42
C TYR A 97 0.23 -2.38 -7.08
N GLN A 98 1.45 -2.16 -7.60
CA GLN A 98 1.83 -0.88 -8.21
C GLN A 98 0.97 -0.49 -9.43
N ALA A 99 0.51 -1.48 -10.21
CA ALA A 99 -0.35 -1.27 -11.36
C ALA A 99 -1.85 -1.19 -11.01
N MET A 100 -2.18 -1.18 -9.71
CA MET A 100 -3.57 -1.12 -9.28
C MET A 100 -4.11 0.31 -9.26
N ASP A 101 -5.35 0.44 -9.70
CA ASP A 101 -6.17 1.59 -9.36
C ASP A 101 -6.61 1.45 -7.89
N PHE A 102 -5.86 2.06 -6.98
CA PHE A 102 -6.16 2.00 -5.55
C PHE A 102 -7.54 2.56 -5.16
N ARG A 103 -8.17 3.38 -6.01
CA ARG A 103 -9.56 3.82 -5.80
C ARG A 103 -10.55 2.65 -5.81
N LYS A 104 -10.18 1.51 -6.40
CA LYS A 104 -10.98 0.28 -6.30
C LYS A 104 -11.13 -0.20 -4.86
N PHE A 105 -10.17 0.07 -3.97
CA PHE A 105 -10.32 -0.22 -2.54
C PHE A 105 -11.43 0.60 -1.86
N ALA A 106 -11.70 1.83 -2.31
CA ALA A 106 -12.82 2.63 -1.79
C ALA A 106 -14.19 1.95 -2.02
N THR A 107 -14.32 1.11 -3.05
CA THR A 107 -15.56 0.35 -3.30
C THR A 107 -15.85 -0.71 -2.24
N LEU A 108 -14.85 -1.10 -1.43
CA LEU A 108 -15.05 -1.98 -0.27
C LEU A 108 -15.90 -1.30 0.81
N LYS A 109 -15.86 0.04 0.92
CA LYS A 109 -16.66 0.79 1.91
C LYS A 109 -18.17 0.51 1.79
N GLU A 110 -18.65 0.27 0.57
CA GLU A 110 -20.06 -0.06 0.30
C GLU A 110 -20.37 -1.56 0.49
N SER A 111 -19.46 -2.44 0.06
CA SER A 111 -19.74 -3.89 -0.07
C SER A 111 -19.21 -4.74 1.10
N TYR A 112 -18.12 -4.30 1.73
CA TYR A 112 -17.39 -4.98 2.80
C TYR A 112 -16.80 -3.93 3.78
N PRO A 113 -17.65 -3.11 4.45
CA PRO A 113 -17.19 -2.00 5.28
C PRO A 113 -16.22 -2.43 6.38
N GLU A 114 -16.36 -3.63 6.93
CA GLU A 114 -15.46 -4.20 7.91
C GLU A 114 -14.03 -4.44 7.38
N LEU A 115 -13.90 -4.78 6.10
CA LEU A 115 -12.59 -4.97 5.46
C LEU A 115 -11.94 -3.64 5.13
N TYR A 116 -12.74 -2.67 4.71
CA TYR A 116 -12.27 -1.31 4.48
C TYR A 116 -11.75 -0.69 5.79
N GLN A 117 -12.52 -0.79 6.88
CA GLN A 117 -12.09 -0.34 8.21
C GLN A 117 -10.81 -1.05 8.67
N ARG A 118 -10.67 -2.36 8.41
CA ARG A 118 -9.44 -3.11 8.75
C ARG A 118 -8.20 -2.57 8.04
N ILE A 119 -8.34 -2.17 6.77
CA ILE A 119 -7.24 -1.54 6.01
C ILE A 119 -6.85 -0.22 6.67
N GLU A 120 -7.83 0.64 6.98
CA GLU A 120 -7.59 1.94 7.64
C GLU A 120 -6.88 1.75 8.98
N GLU A 121 -7.41 0.88 9.84
CA GLU A 121 -6.81 0.59 11.15
C GLU A 121 -5.38 0.04 11.04
N GLN A 122 -5.07 -0.72 10.00
CA GLN A 122 -3.74 -1.26 9.80
C GLN A 122 -2.75 -0.17 9.37
N ILE A 123 -3.15 0.71 8.43
CA ILE A 123 -2.36 1.88 8.03
C ILE A 123 -2.10 2.80 9.24
N GLU A 124 -3.10 2.99 10.10
CA GLU A 124 -2.98 3.86 11.28
C GLU A 124 -2.02 3.33 12.35
N ARG A 125 -1.85 2.00 12.44
CA ARG A 125 -1.05 1.33 13.47
C ARG A 125 0.40 1.10 13.04
N GLU A 126 0.68 1.01 11.74
CA GLU A 126 1.98 0.61 11.21
C GLU A 126 2.95 1.78 11.02
N TRP A 127 3.19 2.56 12.08
CA TRP A 127 4.07 3.75 12.02
C TRP A 127 5.39 3.61 12.76
N ASP A 128 5.59 2.58 13.58
CA ASP A 128 6.72 2.51 14.50
C ASP A 128 8.09 2.67 13.80
N LEU A 129 8.33 1.91 12.72
CA LEU A 129 9.58 2.01 11.94
C LEU A 129 9.77 3.37 11.29
N THR A 130 8.69 3.96 10.77
CA THR A 130 8.72 5.31 10.19
C THR A 130 9.04 6.35 11.26
N ILE A 131 8.43 6.25 12.43
CA ILE A 131 8.67 7.14 13.57
C ILE A 131 10.13 7.06 14.01
N GLU A 132 10.68 5.86 14.17
CA GLU A 132 12.10 5.66 14.51
C GLU A 132 13.03 6.33 13.48
N LEU A 133 12.74 6.19 12.19
CA LEU A 133 13.50 6.84 11.13
C LEU A 133 13.37 8.38 11.16
N LEU A 134 12.17 8.91 11.43
CA LEU A 134 11.94 10.35 11.58
C LEU A 134 12.74 10.90 12.77
N GLU A 135 12.69 10.24 13.92
CA GLU A 135 13.44 10.63 15.12
C GLU A 135 14.94 10.60 14.85
N LYS A 136 15.44 9.53 14.26
CA LYS A 136 16.84 9.41 13.82
C LYS A 136 17.24 10.54 12.86
N GLY A 137 16.39 10.87 11.88
CA GLY A 137 16.65 11.97 10.95
C GLY A 137 16.76 13.33 11.65
N MET A 138 15.99 13.55 12.72
CA MET A 138 16.12 14.75 13.56
C MET A 138 17.38 14.75 14.42
N GLU A 139 17.85 13.59 14.87
CA GLU A 139 19.10 13.43 15.62
C GLU A 139 20.33 13.63 14.75
N GLU A 140 20.32 13.08 13.54
CA GLU A 140 21.36 13.27 12.53
C GLU A 140 21.41 14.70 11.98
N GLY A 141 20.38 15.50 12.25
CA GLY A 141 20.27 16.88 11.77
C GLY A 141 19.99 16.99 10.28
N VAL A 142 19.47 15.92 9.64
CA VAL A 142 19.01 15.93 8.25
C VAL A 142 17.53 16.34 8.14
N LEU A 143 16.78 16.24 9.25
CA LEU A 143 15.43 16.78 9.41
C LEU A 143 15.41 17.87 10.46
N ARG A 144 14.62 18.92 10.23
CA ARG A 144 14.29 19.88 11.30
C ARG A 144 13.39 19.20 12.33
N ARG A 145 13.28 19.78 13.53
CA ARG A 145 12.28 19.34 14.52
C ARG A 145 10.87 19.69 14.03
N PHE A 146 9.95 18.73 14.12
CA PHE A 146 8.52 18.90 13.86
C PHE A 146 7.71 17.93 14.74
N SER A 147 6.39 18.10 14.75
CA SER A 147 5.48 17.20 15.47
C SER A 147 5.21 15.95 14.63
N ILE A 148 5.75 14.80 15.06
CA ILE A 148 5.48 13.50 14.42
C ILE A 148 3.98 13.19 14.37
N PRO A 149 3.17 13.43 15.43
CA PRO A 149 1.73 13.25 15.35
C PRO A 149 1.05 14.08 14.25
N VAL A 150 1.49 15.32 14.03
CA VAL A 150 0.94 16.18 12.95
C VAL A 150 1.36 15.64 11.58
N PHE A 151 2.62 15.21 11.44
CA PHE A 151 3.10 14.57 10.22
C PHE A 151 2.27 13.33 9.87
N LYS A 152 2.06 12.43 10.83
CA LYS A 152 1.25 11.22 10.68
C LYS A 152 -0.17 11.55 10.19
N ILE A 153 -0.87 12.47 10.87
CA ILE A 153 -2.22 12.90 10.48
C ILE A 153 -2.24 13.48 9.06
N MET A 154 -1.25 14.30 8.69
CA MET A 154 -1.18 14.88 7.35
C MET A 154 -1.04 13.81 6.27
N ILE A 155 -0.17 12.83 6.48
CA ILE A 155 0.04 11.74 5.53
C ILE A 155 -1.22 10.88 5.42
N GLU A 156 -1.76 10.40 6.55
CA GLU A 156 -2.94 9.53 6.60
C GLU A 156 -4.15 10.18 5.92
N ALA A 157 -4.47 11.42 6.30
CA ALA A 157 -5.61 12.14 5.72
C ALA A 157 -5.43 12.39 4.22
N THR A 158 -4.20 12.62 3.76
CA THR A 158 -3.94 12.81 2.34
C THR A 158 -4.06 11.48 1.59
N MET A 159 -3.52 10.39 2.11
CA MET A 159 -3.66 9.06 1.52
C MET A 159 -5.13 8.64 1.40
N GLU A 160 -5.91 8.78 2.48
CA GLU A 160 -7.36 8.52 2.50
C GLU A 160 -8.07 9.34 1.43
N ARG A 161 -7.83 10.65 1.39
CA ARG A 161 -8.45 11.54 0.40
C ARG A 161 -8.09 11.17 -1.04
N LEU A 162 -6.86 10.74 -1.27
CA LEU A 162 -6.38 10.28 -2.58
C LEU A 162 -7.03 8.95 -3.02
N LEU A 163 -7.48 8.10 -2.09
CA LEU A 163 -8.22 6.87 -2.39
C LEU A 163 -9.69 7.16 -2.77
N GLU A 164 -10.29 8.17 -2.15
CA GLU A 164 -11.71 8.53 -2.37
C GLU A 164 -11.95 9.48 -3.54
N ARG A 165 -10.91 9.92 -4.25
CA ARG A 165 -11.03 10.95 -5.29
C ARG A 165 -11.74 10.46 -6.56
N ASP A 166 -12.32 11.41 -7.30
CA ASP A 166 -12.94 11.16 -8.61
C ASP A 166 -11.86 10.97 -9.69
N GLU A 167 -12.14 10.12 -10.68
CA GLU A 167 -11.22 9.86 -11.79
C GLU A 167 -10.89 11.09 -12.65
N ARG A 168 -11.75 12.11 -12.60
CA ARG A 168 -11.61 13.36 -13.35
C ARG A 168 -10.53 14.31 -12.82
N GLU A 169 -9.93 14.01 -11.66
CA GLU A 169 -8.90 14.86 -11.05
C GLU A 169 -7.51 14.73 -11.70
N GLY A 170 -7.32 13.79 -12.64
CA GLY A 170 -6.30 13.89 -13.70
C GLY A 170 -4.90 13.36 -13.40
N PHE A 171 -4.68 12.65 -12.29
CA PHE A 171 -3.39 12.04 -11.93
C PHE A 171 -3.57 10.64 -11.32
N GLU A 172 -2.54 9.79 -11.40
CA GLU A 172 -2.54 8.42 -10.84
C GLU A 172 -2.27 8.41 -9.32
N TYR A 173 -2.66 7.33 -8.61
CA TYR A 173 -2.54 7.28 -7.15
C TYR A 173 -1.07 7.36 -6.71
N MET A 174 -0.20 6.57 -7.36
CA MET A 174 1.22 6.56 -7.08
C MET A 174 1.89 7.90 -7.37
N GLU A 175 1.55 8.53 -8.50
CA GLU A 175 2.06 9.86 -8.86
C GLU A 175 1.70 10.90 -7.78
N ALA A 176 0.47 10.89 -7.28
CA ALA A 176 0.07 11.79 -6.20
C ALA A 176 0.75 11.50 -4.86
N LEU A 177 0.98 10.23 -4.53
CA LEU A 177 1.72 9.86 -3.32
C LEU A 177 3.18 10.33 -3.41
N GLU A 178 3.82 10.16 -4.57
CA GLU A 178 5.18 10.62 -4.79
C GLU A 178 5.30 12.14 -4.69
N GLU A 179 4.36 12.88 -5.29
CA GLU A 179 4.31 14.35 -5.22
C GLU A 179 4.03 14.84 -3.79
N MET A 180 3.07 14.22 -3.10
CA MET A 180 2.78 14.51 -1.69
C MET A 180 4.02 14.33 -0.82
N MET A 181 4.73 13.21 -0.99
CA MET A 181 5.94 12.95 -0.23
C MET A 181 7.08 13.90 -0.59
N ASP A 182 7.21 14.28 -1.85
CA ASP A 182 8.19 15.27 -2.26
C ASP A 182 7.96 16.63 -1.57
N ILE A 183 6.72 17.11 -1.56
CA ILE A 183 6.31 18.35 -0.90
C ILE A 183 6.58 18.27 0.61
N VAL A 184 6.14 17.17 1.25
CA VAL A 184 6.26 16.99 2.69
C VAL A 184 7.74 16.93 3.11
N ILE A 185 8.54 16.11 2.42
CA ILE A 185 9.95 15.89 2.72
C ILE A 185 10.75 17.18 2.56
N LYS A 186 10.60 17.91 1.45
CA LYS A 186 11.22 19.23 1.26
C LYS A 186 10.81 20.23 2.34
N GLY A 187 9.61 20.10 2.88
CA GLY A 187 9.10 20.91 3.99
C GLY A 187 9.72 20.59 5.35
N ILE A 188 10.32 19.42 5.55
CA ILE A 188 10.91 18.97 6.82
C ILE A 188 12.42 18.72 6.78
N GLU A 189 13.04 18.71 5.62
CA GLU A 189 14.50 18.67 5.48
C GLU A 189 15.17 19.91 6.09
N THR A 190 16.36 19.73 6.67
CA THR A 190 17.21 20.87 7.02
C THR A 190 17.77 21.49 5.74
N LYS A 191 17.63 22.81 5.60
CA LYS A 191 18.30 23.55 4.52
C LYS A 191 19.81 23.39 4.68
N GLY A 192 20.45 22.65 3.78
CA GLY A 192 21.90 22.60 3.70
C GLY A 192 22.46 23.98 3.33
N GLY A 193 23.01 24.70 4.31
CA GLY A 193 24.02 25.75 4.10
C GLY A 193 23.53 27.15 3.73
N GLU A 194 22.80 27.83 4.61
CA GLU A 194 23.21 29.21 4.91
C GLU A 194 24.32 29.10 5.96
N LYS A 195 25.58 29.03 5.49
CA LYS A 195 26.68 29.44 6.36
C LYS A 195 26.34 30.85 6.80
N GLU A 196 26.03 31.02 8.09
CA GLU A 196 26.07 32.33 8.72
C GLU A 196 27.42 32.96 8.35
N GLY A 197 27.37 33.91 7.43
CA GLY A 197 28.46 34.82 7.17
C GLY A 197 28.68 35.60 8.44
N LYS A 198 29.63 35.14 9.26
CA LYS A 198 30.31 36.01 10.20
C LYS A 198 31.17 36.97 9.38
N ASP A 199 30.63 38.15 9.14
CA ASP A 199 31.42 39.39 9.10
C ASP A 199 31.07 40.22 10.35
#